data_AF-A0A6I2W0D0-F1
#
_entry.id   AF-A0A6I2W0D0-F1
#
_cell.length_a   1.000
_cell.length_b   1.000
_cell.length_c   1.000
_cell.angle_alpha   90.00
_cell.angle_beta   90.00
_cell.angle_gamma   90.00
#
_symmetry.space_group_name_H-M   'P 1'
#
loop_
_entity.id
_entity.type
_entity.pdbx_description
1 polymer ?
#
loop_
_entity_poly.entity_id
_entity_poly.type
_entity_poly.pdbx_seq_one_letter_code
_entity_poly.pdbx_strand_id
1 'polypeptide(L)'
;MTSATIRSMHWSDVQSVAALEQQLFPVDAWSPEAFWAELALVPQTRCYIVAVDSHEQIVGYAGLFNAGSDADIQTVAVAPDAQGRGIGRLLLRSLLDTARSRGSSRVFLEVRSDNASAMAMYLAHGFEQLNVRRDYYAPGVDAVVMRLMVGHE
;
A
#
# COMPACT_ATOMS: atom_id res chain seq x y z
N MET A 1 -17.88 -3.82 15.71
CA MET A 1 -16.53 -3.74 15.11
C MET A 1 -16.69 -4.09 13.65
N THR A 2 -16.41 -3.15 12.73
CA THR A 2 -16.48 -3.45 11.29
C THR A 2 -15.30 -4.36 10.96
N SER A 3 -15.58 -5.64 10.76
CA SER A 3 -14.61 -6.59 10.23
C SER A 3 -14.42 -6.31 8.75
N ALA A 4 -13.17 -6.21 8.31
CA ALA A 4 -12.84 -6.11 6.89
C ALA A 4 -12.16 -7.40 6.43
N THR A 5 -12.51 -7.86 5.23
CA THR A 5 -11.91 -9.03 4.59
C THR A 5 -10.99 -8.57 3.47
N ILE A 6 -9.84 -9.22 3.33
CA ILE A 6 -8.91 -8.94 2.23
C ILE A 6 -9.18 -9.91 1.07
N ARG A 7 -9.23 -9.38 -0.15
CA ARG A 7 -9.26 -10.16 -1.38
C ARG A 7 -8.39 -9.51 -2.46
N SER A 8 -8.05 -10.27 -3.49
CA SER A 8 -7.42 -9.73 -4.70
C SER A 8 -8.29 -8.63 -5.31
N MET A 9 -7.63 -7.60 -5.82
CA MET A 9 -8.28 -6.57 -6.64
C MET A 9 -8.56 -7.13 -8.03
N HIS A 10 -9.77 -6.91 -8.53
CA HIS A 10 -10.21 -7.29 -9.87
C HIS A 10 -10.37 -6.06 -10.76
N TRP A 11 -10.40 -6.28 -12.08
CA TRP A 11 -10.64 -5.22 -13.08
C TRP A 11 -11.92 -4.42 -12.81
N SER A 12 -12.97 -5.06 -12.26
CA SER A 12 -14.22 -4.42 -11.89
C SER A 12 -14.12 -3.47 -10.69
N ASP A 13 -13.09 -3.62 -9.85
CA ASP A 13 -12.89 -2.77 -8.67
C ASP A 13 -12.21 -1.44 -9.02
N VAL A 14 -11.60 -1.33 -10.21
CA VAL A 14 -10.74 -0.21 -10.58
C VAL A 14 -11.45 1.13 -10.45
N GLN A 15 -12.72 1.21 -10.87
CA GLN A 15 -13.46 2.48 -10.77
C GLN A 15 -13.66 2.91 -9.31
N SER A 16 -13.99 1.96 -8.42
CA SER A 16 -14.18 2.22 -7.00
C SER A 16 -12.87 2.55 -6.29
N VAL A 17 -11.78 1.85 -6.64
CA VAL A 17 -10.45 2.11 -6.09
C VAL A 17 -9.92 3.46 -6.57
N ALA A 18 -10.07 3.81 -7.85
CA ALA A 18 -9.66 5.11 -8.38
C ALA A 18 -10.46 6.27 -7.76
N ALA A 19 -11.76 6.08 -7.48
CA ALA A 19 -12.55 7.07 -6.77
C ALA A 19 -12.06 7.28 -5.32
N LEU A 20 -11.75 6.19 -4.62
CA LEU A 20 -11.17 6.23 -3.28
C LEU A 20 -9.77 6.87 -3.29
N GLU A 21 -8.97 6.56 -4.30
CA GLU A 21 -7.63 7.14 -4.52
C GLU A 21 -7.70 8.66 -4.68
N GLN A 22 -8.59 9.14 -5.56
CA GLN A 22 -8.79 10.56 -5.78
C GLN A 22 -9.26 11.30 -4.52
N GLN A 23 -10.05 10.64 -3.66
CA GLN A 23 -10.48 11.19 -2.39
C GLN A 23 -9.31 11.32 -1.39
N LEU A 24 -8.42 10.33 -1.36
CA LEU A 24 -7.33 10.26 -0.38
C LEU A 24 -6.09 11.06 -0.80
N PHE A 25 -5.80 11.14 -2.09
CA PHE A 25 -4.58 11.75 -2.64
C PHE A 25 -4.90 12.71 -3.79
N PRO A 26 -5.67 13.78 -3.58
CA PRO A 26 -6.23 14.59 -4.68
C PRO A 26 -5.20 15.23 -5.62
N VAL A 27 -3.94 15.35 -5.19
CA VAL A 27 -2.84 15.94 -5.97
C VAL A 27 -2.07 14.88 -6.78
N ASP A 28 -1.86 13.70 -6.19
CA ASP A 28 -0.96 12.66 -6.71
C ASP A 28 -1.70 11.36 -7.10
N ALA A 29 -3.04 11.41 -7.16
CA ALA A 29 -3.91 10.28 -7.38
C ALA A 29 -3.61 9.54 -8.69
N TRP A 30 -3.60 8.21 -8.62
CA TRP A 30 -3.50 7.37 -9.79
C TRP A 30 -4.78 7.37 -10.61
N SER A 31 -4.62 7.39 -11.94
CA SER A 31 -5.75 7.26 -12.85
C SER A 31 -6.25 5.81 -12.95
N PRO A 32 -7.50 5.57 -13.39
CA PRO A 32 -7.98 4.23 -13.72
C PRO A 32 -7.04 3.46 -14.67
N GLU A 33 -6.46 4.16 -15.64
CA GLU A 33 -5.52 3.58 -16.62
C GLU A 33 -4.22 3.10 -15.96
N ALA A 34 -3.72 3.84 -14.95
CA ALA A 34 -2.57 3.40 -14.18
C ALA A 34 -2.88 2.10 -13.42
N PHE A 35 -4.05 2.02 -12.77
CA PHE A 35 -4.49 0.78 -12.12
C PHE A 35 -4.67 -0.38 -13.12
N TRP A 36 -5.23 -0.13 -14.31
CA TRP A 36 -5.33 -1.16 -15.36
C TRP A 36 -3.97 -1.67 -15.82
N ALA A 37 -2.99 -0.77 -16.03
CA ALA A 37 -1.64 -1.16 -16.41
C ALA A 37 -0.96 -2.02 -15.32
N GLU A 38 -1.18 -1.67 -14.06
CA GLU A 38 -0.67 -2.41 -12.91
C GLU A 38 -1.34 -3.79 -12.77
N LEU A 39 -2.66 -3.87 -12.92
CA LEU A 39 -3.40 -5.14 -12.90
C LEU A 39 -3.03 -6.07 -14.06
N ALA A 40 -2.64 -5.53 -15.23
CA ALA A 40 -2.17 -6.33 -16.36
C ALA A 40 -0.90 -7.14 -16.04
N LEU A 41 -0.14 -6.74 -15.02
CA LEU A 41 1.11 -7.39 -14.59
C LEU A 41 0.91 -8.32 -13.37
N VAL A 42 -0.34 -8.50 -12.91
CA VAL A 42 -0.68 -9.49 -11.87
C VAL A 42 -0.84 -10.88 -12.51
N PRO A 43 -0.31 -11.96 -11.91
CA PRO A 43 0.46 -12.02 -10.66
C PRO A 43 1.98 -11.98 -10.87
N GLN A 44 2.47 -11.68 -12.08
CA GLN A 44 3.86 -11.85 -12.48
C GLN A 44 4.82 -11.01 -11.64
N THR A 45 4.59 -9.69 -11.60
CA THR A 45 5.40 -8.76 -10.81
C THR A 45 4.56 -7.94 -9.84
N ARG A 46 3.23 -7.90 -10.02
CA ARG A 46 2.33 -7.11 -9.21
C ARG A 46 1.46 -7.95 -8.29
N CYS A 47 1.03 -7.34 -7.19
CA CYS A 47 -0.01 -7.83 -6.31
C CYS A 47 -0.84 -6.63 -5.83
N TYR A 48 -2.13 -6.62 -6.16
CA TYR A 48 -3.07 -5.60 -5.71
C TYR A 48 -4.22 -6.27 -4.98
N ILE A 49 -4.56 -5.73 -3.82
CA ILE A 49 -5.58 -6.25 -2.92
C ILE A 49 -6.51 -5.13 -2.46
N VAL A 50 -7.74 -5.48 -2.14
CA VAL A 50 -8.73 -4.59 -1.53
C VAL A 50 -9.17 -5.14 -0.18
N ALA A 51 -9.48 -4.23 0.74
CA ALA A 51 -10.21 -4.51 1.97
C ALA A 51 -11.69 -4.19 1.73
N VAL A 52 -12.57 -5.17 1.93
CA VAL A 52 -14.01 -5.02 1.82
C VAL A 52 -14.69 -5.15 3.17
N ASP A 53 -15.69 -4.33 3.44
CA ASP A 53 -16.51 -4.42 4.66
C ASP A 53 -17.64 -5.46 4.53
N SER A 54 -18.50 -5.56 5.55
CA SER A 54 -19.65 -6.48 5.57
C SER A 54 -20.74 -6.18 4.53
N HIS A 55 -20.66 -5.03 3.85
CA HIS A 55 -21.57 -4.60 2.80
C HIS A 55 -20.92 -4.70 1.41
N GLU A 56 -19.81 -5.45 1.30
CA GLU A 56 -19.01 -5.60 0.08
C GLU A 56 -18.46 -4.26 -0.46
N GLN A 57 -18.38 -3.23 0.39
CA GLN A 57 -17.81 -1.94 0.01
C GLN A 57 -16.30 -1.96 0.19
N ILE A 58 -15.58 -1.45 -0.82
CA ILE A 58 -14.13 -1.27 -0.72
C ILE A 58 -13.83 -0.12 0.24
N VAL A 59 -13.20 -0.46 1.36
CA VAL A 59 -12.83 0.48 2.43
C VAL A 59 -11.32 0.71 2.54
N GLY A 60 -10.55 0.06 1.68
CA GLY A 60 -9.12 0.25 1.57
C GLY A 60 -8.53 -0.63 0.48
N TYR A 61 -7.30 -0.32 0.07
CA TYR A 61 -6.61 -1.08 -0.96
C TYR A 61 -5.10 -0.94 -0.79
N ALA A 62 -4.34 -1.85 -1.38
CA ALA A 62 -2.89 -1.83 -1.31
C ALA A 62 -2.25 -2.50 -2.53
N GLY A 63 -1.04 -2.07 -2.87
CA GLY A 63 -0.29 -2.54 -4.03
C GLY A 63 1.17 -2.86 -3.70
N LEU A 64 1.68 -3.93 -4.29
CA LEU A 64 3.07 -4.38 -4.19
C LEU A 64 3.63 -4.67 -5.58
N PHE A 65 4.84 -4.18 -5.82
CA PHE A 65 5.67 -4.57 -6.95
C PHE A 65 6.82 -5.45 -6.44
N ASN A 66 7.02 -6.63 -7.02
CA ASN A 66 8.16 -7.51 -6.74
C ASN A 66 9.16 -7.48 -7.91
N ALA A 67 10.42 -7.26 -7.60
CA ALA A 67 11.54 -7.25 -8.54
C ALA A 67 12.72 -8.06 -7.97
N GLY A 68 12.78 -9.34 -8.32
CA GLY A 68 13.82 -10.24 -7.81
C GLY A 68 13.77 -10.37 -6.28
N SER A 69 14.87 -10.07 -5.59
CA SER A 69 14.93 -10.13 -4.13
C SER A 69 14.29 -8.93 -3.42
N ASP A 70 13.85 -7.92 -4.17
CA ASP A 70 13.27 -6.71 -3.61
C ASP A 70 11.77 -6.63 -3.92
N ALA A 71 11.03 -5.97 -3.02
CA ALA A 71 9.67 -5.58 -3.27
C ALA A 71 9.43 -4.14 -2.83
N ASP A 72 8.55 -3.44 -3.53
CA ASP A 72 8.14 -2.06 -3.26
C ASP A 72 6.65 -2.02 -2.96
N ILE A 73 6.29 -1.54 -1.77
CA ILE A 73 4.90 -1.20 -1.47
C ILE A 73 4.59 0.10 -2.22
N GLN A 74 3.72 0.00 -3.22
CA GLN A 74 3.31 1.12 -4.06
C GLN A 74 2.31 2.03 -3.32
N THR A 75 1.40 1.42 -2.56
CA THR A 75 0.35 2.15 -1.84
C THR A 75 -0.26 1.28 -0.74
N VAL A 76 -0.70 1.93 0.35
CA VAL A 76 -1.58 1.38 1.37
C VAL A 76 -2.55 2.48 1.76
N ALA A 77 -3.80 2.34 1.38
CA ALA A 77 -4.82 3.36 1.58
C ALA A 77 -6.04 2.80 2.29
N VAL A 78 -6.63 3.58 3.20
CA VAL A 78 -7.83 3.23 3.96
C VAL A 78 -8.76 4.42 3.96
N ALA A 79 -10.03 4.19 3.61
CA ALA A 79 -11.07 5.21 3.61
C ALA A 79 -11.16 5.90 4.99
N PRO A 80 -11.34 7.23 5.07
CA PRO A 80 -11.26 7.97 6.33
C PRO A 80 -12.17 7.40 7.43
N ASP A 81 -13.40 7.05 7.06
CA ASP A 81 -14.40 6.51 7.99
C ASP A 81 -14.09 5.08 8.48
N ALA A 82 -13.12 4.41 7.85
CA ALA A 82 -12.66 3.07 8.18
C ALA A 82 -11.28 3.05 8.88
N GLN A 83 -10.64 4.20 9.05
CA GLN A 83 -9.35 4.32 9.74
C GLN A 83 -9.46 4.03 11.25
N GLY A 84 -8.31 3.76 11.90
CA GLY A 84 -8.25 3.41 13.32
C GLY A 84 -8.76 2.00 13.67
N ARG A 85 -9.26 1.24 12.68
CA ARG A 85 -9.83 -0.11 12.86
C ARG A 85 -8.83 -1.24 12.56
N GLY A 86 -7.57 -0.91 12.29
CA GLY A 86 -6.51 -1.88 11.98
C GLY A 86 -6.44 -2.35 10.52
N ILE A 87 -7.28 -1.83 9.63
CA ILE A 87 -7.32 -2.22 8.20
C ILE A 87 -5.99 -1.96 7.49
N GLY A 88 -5.34 -0.81 7.75
CA GLY A 88 -4.02 -0.52 7.16
C GLY A 88 -2.95 -1.55 7.54
N ARG A 89 -2.98 -2.03 8.79
CA ARG A 89 -2.09 -3.11 9.26
C ARG A 89 -2.42 -4.44 8.59
N LEU A 90 -3.70 -4.73 8.38
CA LEU A 90 -4.14 -5.95 7.71
C LEU A 90 -3.69 -5.97 6.24
N LEU A 91 -3.83 -4.85 5.54
CA LEU A 91 -3.34 -4.66 4.17
C LEU A 91 -1.81 -4.80 4.10
N LEU A 92 -1.08 -4.07 4.95
CA LEU A 92 0.37 -4.14 5.02
C LEU A 92 0.87 -5.58 5.25
N ARG A 93 0.31 -6.28 6.25
CA ARG A 93 0.69 -7.66 6.53
C ARG A 93 0.47 -8.58 5.34
N SER A 94 -0.65 -8.42 4.63
CA SER A 94 -0.96 -9.20 3.44
C SER A 94 0.06 -8.98 2.30
N LEU A 95 0.53 -7.74 2.12
CA LEU A 95 1.61 -7.44 1.17
C LEU A 95 2.95 -8.04 1.62
N LEU A 96 3.30 -7.95 2.90
CA LEU A 96 4.54 -8.54 3.43
C LEU A 96 4.55 -10.06 3.29
N ASP A 97 3.43 -10.73 3.56
CA ASP A 97 3.30 -12.18 3.38
C ASP A 97 3.44 -12.56 1.90
N THR A 98 2.93 -11.72 0.99
CA THR A 98 3.13 -11.88 -0.47
C THR A 98 4.58 -11.67 -0.88
N ALA A 99 5.28 -10.67 -0.33
CA ALA A 99 6.69 -10.44 -0.60
C ALA A 99 7.55 -11.65 -0.16
N ARG A 100 7.28 -12.18 1.04
CA ARG A 100 7.96 -13.38 1.56
C ARG A 100 7.71 -14.60 0.69
N SER A 101 6.45 -14.86 0.30
CA SER A 101 6.11 -16.03 -0.51
C SER A 101 6.71 -15.97 -1.91
N ARG A 102 6.99 -14.77 -2.43
CA ARG A 102 7.69 -14.52 -3.69
C ARG A 102 9.22 -14.50 -3.57
N GLY A 103 9.76 -14.75 -2.38
CA GLY A 103 11.21 -14.85 -2.16
C GLY A 103 11.93 -13.51 -2.03
N SER A 104 11.21 -12.40 -1.83
CA SER A 104 11.85 -11.11 -1.52
C SER A 104 12.56 -11.19 -0.16
N SER A 105 13.75 -10.61 -0.06
CA SER A 105 14.52 -10.46 1.18
C SER A 105 14.38 -9.07 1.78
N ARG A 106 13.94 -8.09 0.99
CA ARG A 106 13.76 -6.69 1.37
C ARG A 106 12.45 -6.15 0.84
N VAL A 107 11.76 -5.35 1.65
CA VAL A 107 10.60 -4.56 1.23
C VAL A 107 10.89 -3.09 1.46
N PHE A 108 10.64 -2.26 0.46
CA PHE A 108 10.81 -0.83 0.48
C PHE A 108 9.46 -0.13 0.38
N LEU A 109 9.43 1.12 0.86
CA LEU A 109 8.32 2.03 0.66
C LEU A 109 8.80 3.48 0.75
N GLU A 110 8.00 4.39 0.20
CA GLU A 110 8.11 5.82 0.44
C GLU A 110 6.86 6.31 1.17
N VAL A 111 7.05 7.17 2.16
CA VAL A 111 5.95 7.76 2.92
C VAL A 111 6.19 9.25 3.13
N ARG A 112 5.10 10.02 3.04
CA ARG A 112 5.15 11.47 3.31
C ARG A 112 5.55 11.72 4.76
N SER A 113 6.48 12.66 4.96
CA SER A 113 6.95 13.06 6.29
C SER A 113 5.86 13.65 7.19
N ASP A 114 4.77 14.18 6.62
CA ASP A 114 3.61 14.70 7.34
C ASP A 114 2.59 13.60 7.74
N ASN A 115 2.78 12.35 7.30
CA ASN A 115 1.89 11.24 7.62
C ASN A 115 2.35 10.47 8.87
N ALA A 116 2.21 11.09 10.03
CA ALA A 116 2.63 10.51 11.32
C ALA A 116 1.97 9.15 11.61
N SER A 117 0.73 8.94 11.17
CA SER A 117 -0.01 7.68 11.37
C SER A 117 0.63 6.53 10.57
N ALA A 118 0.92 6.74 9.28
CA ALA A 118 1.58 5.74 8.45
C ALA A 118 3.02 5.49 8.91
N MET A 119 3.76 6.54 9.25
CA MET A 119 5.12 6.42 9.82
C MET A 119 5.12 5.54 11.08
N ALA A 120 4.23 5.80 12.04
CA ALA A 120 4.13 4.99 13.25
C ALA A 120 3.75 3.53 12.93
N MET A 121 2.85 3.31 11.96
CA MET A 121 2.48 1.97 11.51
C MET A 121 3.67 1.21 10.92
N TYR A 122 4.45 1.83 10.04
CA TYR A 122 5.60 1.19 9.39
C TYR A 122 6.71 0.89 10.41
N LEU A 123 7.05 1.86 11.28
CA LEU A 123 8.01 1.65 12.38
C LEU A 123 7.59 0.48 13.28
N ALA A 124 6.30 0.37 13.62
CA ALA A 124 5.78 -0.73 14.43
C ALA A 124 5.85 -2.11 13.74
N HIS A 125 5.99 -2.16 12.41
CA HIS A 125 6.23 -3.38 11.64
C HIS A 125 7.73 -3.67 11.41
N GLY A 126 8.62 -2.89 12.02
CA GLY A 126 10.07 -3.07 11.92
C GLY A 126 10.68 -2.43 10.68
N PHE A 127 9.96 -1.56 9.96
CA PHE A 127 10.59 -0.77 8.91
C PHE A 127 11.57 0.23 9.54
N GLU A 128 12.74 0.33 8.94
CA GLU A 128 13.79 1.28 9.28
C GLU A 128 13.82 2.40 8.24
N GLN A 129 14.08 3.63 8.68
CA GLN A 129 14.32 4.74 7.77
C GLN A 129 15.71 4.59 7.12
N LEU A 130 15.74 4.62 5.79
CA LEU A 130 16.96 4.49 5.01
C LEU A 130 17.46 5.84 4.48
N ASN A 131 16.55 6.68 3.97
CA ASN A 131 16.88 7.95 3.35
C ASN A 131 15.70 8.95 3.42
N VAL A 132 15.97 10.21 3.12
CA VAL A 132 14.96 11.27 3.00
C VAL A 132 15.16 12.02 1.69
N ARG A 133 14.12 12.11 0.87
CA ARG A 133 14.08 12.93 -0.34
C ARG A 133 13.40 14.25 0.00
N ARG A 134 14.19 15.32 0.05
CA ARG A 134 13.72 16.64 0.47
C ARG A 134 12.72 17.23 -0.51
N ASP A 135 11.66 17.85 0.02
CA ASP A 135 10.63 18.56 -0.75
C ASP A 135 10.02 17.74 -1.90
N TYR A 136 9.96 16.42 -1.75
CA TYR A 136 9.59 15.51 -2.84
C TYR A 136 8.10 15.61 -3.22
N TYR A 137 7.22 15.69 -2.23
CA TYR A 137 5.78 15.77 -2.46
C TYR A 137 5.29 17.23 -2.55
N ALA A 138 5.86 18.10 -1.72
CA ALA A 138 5.55 19.53 -1.68
C ALA A 138 6.67 20.26 -0.91
N PRO A 139 6.78 21.59 -1.00
CA PRO A 139 7.66 22.36 -0.12
C PRO A 139 7.37 22.05 1.36
N GLY A 140 8.37 21.57 2.09
CA GLY A 140 8.28 21.13 3.48
C GLY A 140 7.74 19.71 3.69
N VAL A 141 7.38 18.99 2.62
CA VAL A 141 6.89 17.61 2.70
C VAL A 141 7.83 16.66 1.97
N ASP A 142 8.77 16.12 2.74
CA ASP A 142 9.75 15.13 2.30
C ASP A 142 9.10 13.75 2.05
N ALA A 143 9.74 12.93 1.22
CA ALA A 143 9.52 11.49 1.19
C ALA A 143 10.56 10.78 2.05
N VAL A 144 10.10 10.00 3.02
CA VAL A 144 10.93 9.14 3.85
C VAL A 144 10.96 7.76 3.21
N VAL A 145 12.15 7.34 2.76
CA VAL A 145 12.37 6.01 2.21
C VAL A 145 12.60 5.06 3.38
N MET A 146 11.78 4.02 3.48
CA MET A 146 11.89 3.01 4.54
C MET A 146 12.13 1.63 3.96
N ARG A 147 12.75 0.75 4.76
CA ARG A 147 13.07 -0.63 4.40
C ARG A 147 12.77 -1.58 5.55
N LEU A 148 12.19 -2.73 5.23
CA LEU A 148 12.09 -3.90 6.10
C LEU A 148 12.87 -5.08 5.50
N MET A 149 13.66 -5.77 6.32
CA MET A 149 14.21 -7.08 5.96
C MET A 149 13.14 -8.14 6.21
N VAL A 150 12.82 -8.96 5.21
CA VAL A 150 11.74 -9.97 5.27
C VAL A 150 12.21 -11.39 4.95
N GLY A 151 13.52 -11.58 4.76
CA GLY A 151 14.11 -12.86 4.32
C GLY A 151 13.67 -14.07 5.14
N HIS A 152 13.60 -15.22 4.47
CA HIS A 152 13.37 -16.52 5.09
C HIS A 152 14.53 -16.84 6.05
N GLU A 153 14.21 -17.19 7.29
CA GLU A 153 15.13 -17.97 8.13
C GLU A 153 15.34 -19.37 7.53
#